data_AF-A0A6J1NBE0-F1
#
_entry.id   AF-A0A6J1NBE0-F1
#
_cell.length_a   1.000
_cell.length_b   1.000
_cell.length_c   1.000
_cell.angle_alpha   90.00
_cell.angle_beta   90.00
_cell.angle_gamma   90.00
#
_symmetry.space_group_name_H-M   'P 1'
#
loop_
_entity.id
_entity.type
_entity.pdbx_description
1 polymer ?
#
loop_
_entity_poly.entity_id
_entity_poly.type
_entity_poly.pdbx_seq_one_letter_code
_entity_poly.pdbx_strand_id
1 'polypeptide(L)'
;MSRALLHLSVASLNTFVMWYDQTYITFPFAVKEMEGFPLKSRSMFLTIWCLILQTVYHFVAFLNDVFGTNAQSPKKTPVIRQIKDTIFSLAFPTAIYVSIAFWSIYAIDKELIFPERISKLYHPALNHVMHTTVSLFIIIELFTSYRNYPSRKVGYMVTFSFYISYLVWFFIVYAKTGAWVYPVFQPLNWPMRFLFIILSVSGATGLYILGEKINNLVCKTRKQSYTNGTSNGTTNGTAKAKKKS
;
A
#
# COMPACT_ATOMS: atom_id res chain seq x y z
N MET A 1 10.69 -8.10 -18.37
CA MET A 1 11.58 -6.92 -18.22
C MET A 1 10.85 -5.68 -17.71
N SER A 2 9.67 -5.31 -18.25
CA SER A 2 8.93 -4.11 -17.82
C SER A 2 8.47 -4.08 -16.35
N ARG A 3 8.05 -5.22 -15.78
CA ARG A 3 7.57 -5.30 -14.38
C ARG A 3 8.68 -5.16 -13.33
N ALA A 4 9.80 -5.84 -13.53
CA ALA A 4 10.96 -5.72 -12.65
C ALA A 4 11.46 -4.26 -12.62
N LEU A 5 11.52 -3.60 -13.78
CA LEU A 5 11.88 -2.18 -13.85
C LEU A 5 10.87 -1.28 -13.12
N LEU A 6 9.56 -1.52 -13.27
CA LEU A 6 8.54 -0.78 -12.52
C LEU A 6 8.76 -0.90 -11.01
N HIS A 7 8.88 -2.14 -10.50
CA HIS A 7 9.05 -2.39 -9.08
C HIS A 7 10.33 -1.77 -8.51
N LEU A 8 11.46 -1.90 -9.24
CA LEU A 8 12.72 -1.30 -8.84
C LEU A 8 12.64 0.23 -8.85
N SER A 9 12.01 0.83 -9.86
CA SER A 9 11.82 2.28 -9.95
C SER A 9 10.96 2.82 -8.80
N VAL A 10 9.85 2.16 -8.46
CA VAL A 10 8.99 2.59 -7.34
C VAL A 10 9.71 2.45 -6.00
N ALA A 11 10.40 1.33 -5.77
CA ALA A 11 11.21 1.16 -4.56
C ALA A 11 12.29 2.24 -4.45
N SER A 12 13.01 2.52 -5.55
CA SER A 12 14.05 3.56 -5.60
C SER A 12 13.49 4.96 -5.36
N LEU A 13 12.33 5.28 -5.95
CA LEU A 13 11.65 6.56 -5.73
C LEU A 13 11.26 6.75 -4.26
N ASN A 14 10.66 5.73 -3.64
CA ASN A 14 10.27 5.80 -2.24
C ASN A 14 11.50 5.93 -1.32
N THR A 15 12.57 5.18 -1.60
CA THR A 15 13.84 5.30 -0.88
C THR A 15 14.45 6.69 -1.04
N PHE A 16 14.45 7.26 -2.24
CA PHE A 16 14.93 8.61 -2.50
C PHE A 16 14.13 9.65 -1.70
N VAL A 17 12.80 9.57 -1.71
CA VAL A 17 11.95 10.50 -0.95
C VAL A 17 12.21 10.39 0.55
N MET A 18 12.36 9.17 1.08
CA MET A 18 12.70 8.97 2.48
C MET A 18 14.08 9.54 2.80
N TRP A 19 15.09 9.27 1.97
CA TRP A 19 16.43 9.83 2.15
C TRP A 19 16.43 11.36 2.10
N TYR A 20 15.71 11.96 1.14
CA TYR A 20 15.61 13.40 0.99
C TYR A 20 14.96 14.04 2.22
N ASP A 21 13.82 13.51 2.67
CA ASP A 21 13.14 13.97 3.88
C ASP A 21 14.07 13.92 5.11
N GLN A 22 14.76 12.80 5.28
CA GLN A 22 15.66 12.61 6.42
C GLN A 22 16.93 13.45 6.34
N THR A 23 17.36 13.85 5.15
CA THR A 23 18.60 14.62 4.98
C THR A 23 18.34 16.12 5.03
N TYR A 24 17.34 16.60 4.30
CA TYR A 24 17.18 18.03 4.01
C TYR A 24 16.01 18.69 4.76
N ILE A 25 15.07 17.92 5.31
CA ILE A 25 13.86 18.49 5.94
C ILE A 25 13.97 18.42 7.46
N THR A 26 13.87 19.58 8.10
CA THR A 26 13.82 19.69 9.57
C THR A 26 12.45 20.20 9.99
N PHE A 27 11.75 19.47 10.85
CA PHE A 27 10.40 19.83 11.29
C PHE A 27 10.47 20.82 12.45
N PRO A 28 9.76 21.96 12.37
CA PRO A 28 9.56 22.83 13.52
C PRO A 28 8.48 22.21 14.41
N PHE A 29 8.89 21.30 15.30
CA PHE A 29 7.96 20.70 16.26
C PHE A 29 7.51 21.77 17.26
N ALA A 30 6.21 21.74 17.60
CA ALA A 30 5.65 22.66 18.59
C ALA A 30 6.07 22.32 20.02
N VAL A 31 6.50 21.06 20.24
CA VAL A 31 6.87 20.50 21.54
C VAL A 31 8.25 19.87 21.38
N LYS A 32 9.22 20.30 22.19
CA LYS A 32 10.64 19.91 22.06
C LYS A 32 10.84 18.41 22.24
N GLU A 33 10.05 17.80 23.10
CA GLU A 33 10.03 16.36 23.38
C GLU A 33 9.73 15.53 22.12
N MET A 34 9.13 16.12 21.09
CA MET A 34 8.93 15.45 19.81
C MET A 34 10.21 15.30 18.99
N GLU A 35 11.27 16.09 19.21
CA GLU A 35 12.50 16.04 18.40
C GLU A 35 13.30 14.73 18.57
N GLY A 36 13.12 14.04 19.69
CA GLY A 36 13.92 12.87 20.06
C GLY A 36 13.46 11.53 19.48
N PHE A 37 12.37 11.50 18.70
CA PHE A 37 11.81 10.23 18.21
C PHE A 37 12.55 9.70 16.96
N PRO A 38 12.52 8.36 16.71
CA PRO A 38 13.19 7.76 15.56
C PRO A 38 12.80 8.37 14.22
N LEU A 39 13.74 8.33 13.27
CA LEU A 39 13.62 8.90 11.92
C LEU A 39 13.37 10.41 11.92
N LYS A 40 14.11 11.18 12.75
CA LYS A 40 13.84 12.61 12.98
C LYS A 40 12.35 12.86 13.26
N SER A 41 11.79 11.98 14.10
CA SER A 41 10.38 11.93 14.52
C SER A 41 9.35 11.59 13.45
N ARG A 42 9.76 11.23 12.24
CA ARG A 42 8.84 10.79 11.17
C ARG A 42 8.13 9.48 11.49
N SER A 43 8.75 8.64 12.34
CA SER A 43 8.14 7.41 12.83
C SER A 43 6.79 7.60 13.52
N MET A 44 6.46 8.83 13.96
CA MET A 44 5.15 9.14 14.57
C MET A 44 4.00 9.09 13.55
N PHE A 45 4.27 9.29 12.26
CA PHE A 45 3.24 9.40 11.23
C PHE A 45 3.02 8.07 10.48
N LEU A 46 1.76 7.64 10.37
CA LEU A 46 1.37 6.44 9.61
C LEU A 46 1.85 6.50 8.14
N THR A 47 1.93 7.69 7.54
CA THR A 47 2.46 7.90 6.19
C THR A 47 3.85 7.28 6.01
N ILE A 48 4.72 7.38 7.02
CA ILE A 48 6.10 6.91 6.95
C ILE A 48 6.15 5.38 7.07
N TRP A 49 5.29 4.80 7.92
CA TRP A 49 5.10 3.35 7.99
C TRP A 49 4.57 2.81 6.66
N CYS A 50 3.62 3.51 6.04
CA CYS A 50 3.10 3.16 4.71
C CYS A 50 4.19 3.24 3.64
N LEU A 51 4.99 4.31 3.61
CA LEU A 51 6.07 4.47 2.62
C LEU A 51 7.13 3.36 2.75
N ILE A 52 7.52 3.01 3.98
CA ILE A 52 8.43 1.89 4.26
C ILE A 52 7.80 0.58 3.78
N LEU A 53 6.54 0.33 4.11
CA LEU A 53 5.82 -0.87 3.69
C LEU A 53 5.73 -0.99 2.16
N GLN A 54 5.42 0.11 1.44
CA GLN A 54 5.41 0.12 -0.02
C GLN A 54 6.81 -0.13 -0.60
N THR A 55 7.85 0.45 0.00
CA THR A 55 9.24 0.23 -0.42
C THR A 55 9.62 -1.24 -0.29
N VAL A 56 9.35 -1.84 0.88
CA VAL A 56 9.61 -3.27 1.14
C VAL A 56 8.81 -4.14 0.16
N TYR A 57 7.52 -3.82 -0.02
CA TYR A 57 6.66 -4.56 -0.94
C TYR A 57 7.22 -4.56 -2.37
N HIS A 58 7.51 -3.39 -2.93
CA HIS A 58 8.01 -3.28 -4.30
C HIS A 58 9.40 -3.89 -4.47
N PHE A 59 10.26 -3.81 -3.45
CA PHE A 59 11.54 -4.50 -3.48
C PHE A 59 11.38 -6.03 -3.49
N VAL A 60 10.51 -6.58 -2.64
CA VAL A 60 10.18 -8.03 -2.64
C VAL A 60 9.53 -8.44 -3.96
N ALA A 61 8.68 -7.59 -4.55
CA ALA A 61 8.06 -7.83 -5.84
C ALA A 61 9.10 -7.85 -6.98
N PHE A 62 10.09 -6.95 -6.94
CA PHE A 62 11.24 -6.98 -7.85
C PHE A 62 12.03 -8.30 -7.71
N LEU A 63 12.36 -8.72 -6.49
CA LEU A 63 13.05 -10.00 -6.27
C LEU A 63 12.22 -11.19 -6.78
N ASN A 64 10.91 -11.18 -6.58
CA ASN A 64 10.03 -12.20 -7.15
C ASN A 64 9.98 -12.17 -8.69
N ASP A 65 10.11 -11.00 -9.32
CA ASP A 65 10.15 -10.90 -10.78
C ASP A 65 11.46 -11.43 -11.38
N VAL A 66 12.56 -11.36 -10.63
CA VAL A 66 13.88 -11.88 -11.05
C VAL A 66 14.02 -13.36 -10.75
N PHE A 67 13.63 -13.81 -9.55
CA PHE A 67 13.92 -15.16 -9.04
C PHE A 67 12.67 -16.04 -8.87
N GLY A 68 11.48 -15.44 -8.87
CA GLY A 68 10.21 -16.11 -8.59
C GLY A 68 9.35 -16.32 -9.84
N THR A 69 8.03 -16.30 -9.64
CA THR A 69 7.09 -16.41 -10.77
C THR A 69 5.74 -15.78 -10.43
N ASN A 70 5.18 -15.04 -11.39
CA ASN A 70 3.81 -14.53 -11.32
C ASN A 70 2.82 -15.37 -12.14
N ALA A 71 3.17 -16.61 -12.53
CA ALA A 71 2.27 -17.49 -13.26
C ALA A 71 0.96 -17.70 -12.50
N GLN A 72 -0.17 -17.80 -13.19
CA GLN A 72 -1.47 -17.94 -12.53
C GLN A 72 -1.56 -19.25 -11.72
N SER A 73 -1.07 -20.36 -12.29
CA SER A 73 -1.07 -21.69 -11.67
C SER A 73 0.32 -22.32 -11.72
N PRO A 74 1.28 -21.88 -10.87
CA PRO A 74 2.59 -22.50 -10.82
C PRO A 74 2.48 -23.91 -10.22
N LYS A 75 3.31 -24.87 -10.68
CA LYS A 75 3.35 -26.22 -10.10
C LYS A 75 3.65 -26.21 -8.59
N LYS A 76 4.52 -25.30 -8.16
CA LYS A 76 4.85 -25.01 -6.75
C LYS A 76 5.01 -23.50 -6.59
N THR A 77 4.27 -22.89 -5.67
CA THR A 77 4.39 -21.45 -5.38
C THR A 77 5.68 -21.20 -4.60
N PRO A 78 6.65 -20.44 -5.13
CA PRO A 78 7.91 -20.18 -4.44
C PRO A 78 7.69 -19.32 -3.19
N VAL A 79 8.56 -19.47 -2.18
CA VAL A 79 8.45 -18.75 -0.90
C VAL A 79 8.45 -17.23 -1.10
N ILE A 80 9.29 -16.71 -1.99
CA ILE A 80 9.34 -15.27 -2.30
C ILE A 80 7.98 -14.72 -2.76
N ARG A 81 7.20 -15.51 -3.52
CA ARG A 81 5.84 -15.14 -3.91
C ARG A 81 4.88 -15.16 -2.74
N GLN A 82 4.97 -16.16 -1.86
CA GLN A 82 4.09 -16.23 -0.68
C GLN A 82 4.32 -15.03 0.25
N ILE A 83 5.59 -14.64 0.44
CA ILE A 83 5.97 -13.42 1.18
C ILE A 83 5.42 -12.19 0.47
N LYS A 84 5.68 -12.05 -0.85
CA LYS A 84 5.15 -10.93 -1.66
C LYS A 84 3.64 -10.79 -1.50
N ASP A 85 2.89 -11.87 -1.68
CA ASP A 85 1.44 -11.86 -1.66
C ASP A 85 0.88 -11.55 -0.25
N THR A 86 1.57 -11.98 0.80
CA THR A 86 1.22 -11.66 2.19
C THR A 86 1.49 -10.19 2.50
N ILE A 87 2.65 -9.65 2.11
CA ILE A 87 2.96 -8.21 2.28
C ILE A 87 1.97 -7.37 1.48
N PHE A 88 1.64 -7.76 0.25
CA PHE A 88 0.63 -7.07 -0.56
C PHE A 88 -0.68 -6.91 0.20
N SER A 89 -1.11 -7.97 0.90
CA SER A 89 -2.38 -7.99 1.61
C SER A 89 -2.50 -6.92 2.69
N LEU A 90 -1.36 -6.46 3.25
CA LEU A 90 -1.27 -5.32 4.16
C LEU A 90 -0.99 -4.01 3.39
N ALA A 91 -0.04 -4.04 2.45
CA ALA A 91 0.40 -2.87 1.69
C ALA A 91 -0.76 -2.21 0.92
N PHE A 92 -1.65 -3.00 0.33
CA PHE A 92 -2.79 -2.49 -0.41
C PHE A 92 -3.75 -1.67 0.46
N PRO A 93 -4.40 -2.22 1.50
CA PRO A 93 -5.33 -1.44 2.32
C PRO A 93 -4.66 -0.24 2.97
N THR A 94 -3.40 -0.35 3.42
CA THR A 94 -2.68 0.76 4.05
C THR A 94 -2.42 1.91 3.08
N ALA A 95 -1.96 1.64 1.85
CA ALA A 95 -1.75 2.71 0.86
C ALA A 95 -3.05 3.40 0.46
N ILE A 96 -4.11 2.63 0.21
CA ILE A 96 -5.42 3.23 -0.12
C ILE A 96 -5.95 4.06 1.05
N TYR A 97 -5.87 3.54 2.28
CA TYR A 97 -6.31 4.25 3.47
C TYR A 97 -5.54 5.55 3.69
N VAL A 98 -4.20 5.51 3.65
CA VAL A 98 -3.35 6.70 3.83
C VAL A 98 -3.67 7.77 2.78
N SER A 99 -3.81 7.36 1.51
CA SER A 99 -4.20 8.28 0.44
C SER A 99 -5.57 8.91 0.68
N ILE A 100 -6.60 8.11 0.96
CA ILE A 100 -7.96 8.62 1.19
C ILE A 100 -7.97 9.53 2.42
N ALA A 101 -7.47 9.06 3.56
CA ALA A 101 -7.48 9.82 4.81
C ALA A 101 -6.74 11.17 4.66
N PHE A 102 -5.56 11.16 4.05
CA PHE A 102 -4.78 12.38 3.83
C PHE A 102 -5.54 13.35 2.94
N TRP A 103 -5.94 12.94 1.73
CA TRP A 103 -6.55 13.86 0.76
C TRP A 103 -7.96 14.31 1.17
N SER A 104 -8.73 13.46 1.86
CA SER A 104 -10.03 13.84 2.41
C SER A 104 -9.90 14.89 3.51
N ILE A 105 -9.00 14.70 4.47
CA ILE A 105 -8.78 15.70 5.53
C ILE A 105 -8.17 16.96 4.92
N TYR A 106 -7.19 16.83 4.03
CA TYR A 106 -6.55 17.95 3.33
C TYR A 106 -7.56 18.81 2.57
N ALA A 107 -8.54 18.19 1.90
CA ALA A 107 -9.56 18.91 1.15
C ALA A 107 -10.60 19.62 2.04
N ILE A 108 -10.87 19.09 3.24
CA ILE A 108 -11.78 19.71 4.21
C ILE A 108 -11.08 20.86 4.93
N ASP A 109 -9.92 20.57 5.54
CA ASP A 109 -9.06 21.53 6.21
C ASP A 109 -7.62 20.99 6.26
N LYS A 110 -6.77 21.57 5.42
CA LYS A 110 -5.34 21.26 5.31
C LYS A 110 -4.61 21.37 6.66
N GLU A 111 -4.97 22.31 7.53
CA GLU A 111 -4.29 22.51 8.81
C GLU A 111 -4.47 21.33 9.77
N LEU A 112 -5.48 20.48 9.55
CA LEU A 112 -5.73 19.31 10.39
C LEU A 112 -4.77 18.14 10.15
N ILE A 113 -4.10 18.11 8.99
CA ILE A 113 -3.22 17.00 8.59
C ILE A 113 -1.86 17.43 8.04
N PHE A 114 -1.78 18.57 7.37
CA PHE A 114 -0.56 19.09 6.75
C PHE A 114 -0.44 20.62 6.91
N PRO A 115 -0.26 21.11 8.15
CA PRO A 115 -0.20 22.54 8.47
C PRO A 115 0.75 23.33 7.59
N GLU A 116 0.46 24.62 7.38
CA GLU A 116 1.23 25.50 6.50
C GLU A 116 2.71 25.53 6.87
N ARG A 117 3.02 25.55 8.18
CA ARG A 117 4.39 25.51 8.73
C ARG A 117 5.18 24.26 8.33
N ILE A 118 4.50 23.14 8.07
CA ILE A 118 5.11 21.91 7.57
C ILE A 118 5.11 21.90 6.05
N SER A 119 3.99 22.30 5.43
CA SER A 119 3.82 22.19 3.97
C SER A 119 4.83 23.03 3.19
N LYS A 120 5.22 24.20 3.71
CA LYS A 120 6.25 25.07 3.10
C LYS A 120 7.64 24.43 3.03
N LEU A 121 7.88 23.37 3.81
CA LEU A 121 9.16 22.66 3.84
C LEU A 121 9.27 21.60 2.75
N TYR A 122 8.14 21.19 2.16
CA TYR A 122 8.09 20.13 1.16
C TYR A 122 7.89 20.71 -0.24
N HIS A 123 8.66 20.19 -1.19
CA HIS A 123 8.27 20.30 -2.58
C HIS A 123 6.98 19.48 -2.81
N PRO A 124 5.98 19.99 -3.55
CA PRO A 124 4.69 19.30 -3.75
C PRO A 124 4.82 17.87 -4.27
N ALA A 125 5.84 17.59 -5.08
CA ALA A 125 6.13 16.24 -5.58
C ALA A 125 6.36 15.23 -4.45
N LEU A 126 7.06 15.61 -3.37
CA LEU A 126 7.31 14.71 -2.23
C LEU A 126 6.01 14.33 -1.53
N ASN A 127 5.10 15.30 -1.40
CA ASN A 127 3.78 15.06 -0.81
C ASN A 127 2.97 14.07 -1.65
N HIS A 128 2.99 14.22 -2.99
CA HIS A 128 2.35 13.27 -3.89
C HIS A 128 2.99 11.89 -3.86
N VAL A 129 4.32 11.78 -3.71
CA VAL A 129 4.95 10.45 -3.56
C VAL A 129 4.44 9.75 -2.31
N MET A 130 4.39 10.47 -1.19
CA MET A 130 3.97 9.91 0.10
C MET A 130 2.47 9.59 0.18
N HIS A 131 1.61 10.34 -0.51
CA HIS A 131 0.15 10.26 -0.33
C HIS A 131 -0.65 9.91 -1.59
N THR A 132 -0.06 9.90 -2.79
CA THR A 132 -0.76 9.55 -4.04
C THR A 132 -0.10 8.37 -4.73
N THR A 133 1.22 8.40 -4.92
CA THR A 133 1.87 7.34 -5.73
C THR A 133 1.84 5.99 -5.03
N VAL A 134 1.84 5.97 -3.69
CA VAL A 134 1.67 4.73 -2.90
C VAL A 134 0.38 3.99 -3.26
N SER A 135 -0.74 4.69 -3.43
CA SER A 135 -2.02 4.06 -3.83
C SER A 135 -2.04 3.78 -5.33
N LEU A 136 -1.53 4.69 -6.16
CA LEU A 136 -1.50 4.50 -7.61
C LEU A 136 -0.75 3.22 -8.01
N PHE A 137 0.48 3.03 -7.52
CA PHE A 137 1.29 1.88 -7.92
C PHE A 137 0.80 0.56 -7.33
N ILE A 138 0.25 0.57 -6.11
CA ILE A 138 -0.32 -0.67 -5.54
C ILE A 138 -1.63 -1.07 -6.25
N ILE A 139 -2.40 -0.10 -6.78
CA ILE A 139 -3.56 -0.36 -7.64
C ILE A 139 -3.10 -0.94 -8.99
N ILE A 140 -2.06 -0.36 -9.61
CA ILE A 140 -1.49 -0.92 -10.85
C ILE A 140 -1.04 -2.36 -10.63
N GLU A 141 -0.36 -2.66 -9.52
CA GLU A 141 0.05 -4.02 -9.20
C GLU A 141 -1.15 -4.96 -8.96
N LEU A 142 -2.25 -4.45 -8.38
CA LEU A 142 -3.51 -5.20 -8.27
C LEU A 142 -4.08 -5.64 -9.60
N PHE A 143 -4.01 -4.76 -10.60
CA PHE A 143 -4.56 -5.04 -11.92
C PHE A 143 -3.58 -5.72 -12.85
N THR A 144 -2.29 -5.79 -12.54
CA THR A 144 -1.26 -6.31 -13.45
C THR A 144 -0.66 -7.65 -12.98
N SER A 145 -0.58 -7.92 -11.67
CA SER A 145 -0.04 -9.17 -11.14
C SER A 145 -1.09 -10.18 -10.71
N TYR A 146 -0.82 -11.47 -10.97
CA TYR A 146 -1.48 -12.53 -10.22
C TYR A 146 -0.89 -12.64 -8.82
N ARG A 147 -1.76 -12.94 -7.86
CA ARG A 147 -1.43 -13.12 -6.45
C ARG A 147 -2.33 -14.19 -5.86
N ASN A 148 -1.81 -14.93 -4.90
CA ASN A 148 -2.61 -15.74 -4.00
C ASN A 148 -2.85 -14.93 -2.73
N TYR A 149 -4.02 -14.30 -2.62
CA TYR A 149 -4.38 -13.60 -1.39
C TYR A 149 -4.28 -14.56 -0.19
N PRO A 150 -3.66 -14.14 0.93
CA PRO A 150 -3.62 -14.97 2.11
C PRO A 150 -5.05 -15.24 2.61
N SER A 151 -5.21 -16.28 3.43
CA SER A 151 -6.49 -16.53 4.08
C SER A 151 -6.88 -15.31 4.93
N ARG A 152 -8.19 -15.04 5.05
CA ARG A 152 -8.69 -13.89 5.83
C ARG A 152 -8.14 -13.85 7.25
N LYS A 153 -7.95 -15.00 7.89
CA LYS A 153 -7.35 -15.10 9.23
C LYS A 153 -5.93 -14.52 9.25
N VAL A 154 -5.09 -14.90 8.29
CA VAL A 154 -3.72 -14.39 8.17
C VAL A 154 -3.74 -12.90 7.79
N GLY A 155 -4.56 -12.51 6.82
CA GLY A 155 -4.69 -11.12 6.39
C GLY A 155 -5.11 -10.19 7.53
N TYR A 156 -6.13 -10.58 8.31
CA TYR A 156 -6.56 -9.83 9.49
C TYR A 156 -5.51 -9.81 10.59
N MET A 157 -4.86 -10.93 10.87
CA MET A 157 -3.79 -10.98 11.88
C MET A 157 -2.67 -9.99 11.53
N VAL A 158 -2.16 -10.03 10.29
CA VAL A 158 -1.09 -9.12 9.83
C VAL A 158 -1.57 -7.66 9.86
N THR A 159 -2.79 -7.39 9.39
CA THR A 159 -3.39 -6.04 9.36
C THR A 159 -3.58 -5.47 10.76
N PHE A 160 -4.19 -6.22 11.68
CA PHE A 160 -4.39 -5.78 13.05
C PHE A 160 -3.07 -5.62 13.80
N SER A 161 -2.13 -6.55 13.66
CA SER A 161 -0.82 -6.42 14.30
C SER A 161 -0.10 -5.15 13.86
N PHE A 162 -0.15 -4.80 12.57
CA PHE A 162 0.44 -3.57 12.06
C PHE A 162 -0.22 -2.31 12.65
N TYR A 163 -1.56 -2.21 12.57
CA TYR A 163 -2.27 -1.03 13.08
C TYR A 163 -2.22 -0.90 14.59
N ILE A 164 -2.28 -2.00 15.35
CA ILE A 164 -2.11 -1.99 16.81
C ILE A 164 -0.69 -1.50 17.15
N SER A 165 0.33 -1.98 16.45
CA SER A 165 1.72 -1.52 16.68
C SER A 165 1.85 -0.02 16.45
N TYR A 166 1.25 0.49 15.37
CA TYR A 166 1.21 1.93 15.11
C TYR A 166 0.44 2.70 16.19
N LEU A 167 -0.72 2.21 16.62
CA LEU A 167 -1.53 2.87 17.65
C LEU A 167 -0.81 2.89 19.01
N VAL A 168 -0.16 1.80 19.39
CA VAL A 168 0.69 1.75 20.59
C VAL A 168 1.77 2.83 20.51
N TRP A 169 2.44 2.95 19.37
CA TRP A 169 3.44 4.00 19.15
C TRP A 169 2.83 5.41 19.22
N PHE A 170 1.70 5.63 18.57
CA PHE A 170 0.95 6.88 18.59
C PHE A 170 0.57 7.31 20.02
N PHE A 171 0.12 6.38 20.87
CA PHE A 171 -0.18 6.67 22.27
C PHE A 171 1.06 6.85 23.13
N ILE A 172 2.17 6.14 22.86
CA ILE A 172 3.46 6.38 23.52
C ILE A 172 3.94 7.81 23.28
N VAL A 173 3.84 8.30 22.04
CA VAL A 173 4.20 9.68 21.68
C VAL A 173 3.34 10.66 22.46
N TYR A 174 2.02 10.47 22.51
CA TYR A 174 1.13 11.32 23.28
C TYR A 174 1.46 11.29 24.78
N ALA A 175 1.68 10.11 25.36
CA ALA A 175 2.00 9.97 26.78
C ALA A 175 3.31 10.66 27.17
N LYS A 176 4.29 10.71 26.25
CA LYS A 176 5.59 11.36 26.50
C LYS A 176 5.58 12.88 26.27
N THR A 177 4.73 13.38 25.37
CA THR A 177 4.78 14.77 24.91
C THR A 177 3.58 15.61 25.33
N GLY A 178 2.48 14.97 25.73
CA GLY A 178 1.19 15.63 25.96
C GLY A 178 0.51 16.15 24.69
N ALA A 179 1.08 15.91 23.51
CA ALA A 179 0.60 16.47 22.25
C ALA A 179 0.28 15.39 21.22
N TRP A 180 -0.77 15.62 20.43
CA TRP A 180 -1.19 14.71 19.37
C TRP A 180 -0.32 14.86 18.14
N VAL A 181 0.05 13.73 17.54
CA VAL A 181 0.80 13.67 16.28
C VAL A 181 0.07 14.41 15.14
N TYR A 182 -1.25 14.25 15.09
CA TYR A 182 -2.08 14.88 14.07
C TYR A 182 -2.95 15.99 14.70
N PRO A 183 -2.93 17.21 14.15
CA PRO A 183 -3.76 18.31 14.65
C PRO A 183 -5.26 17.99 14.70
N VAL A 184 -5.78 17.12 13.82
CA VAL A 184 -7.18 16.65 13.84
C VAL A 184 -7.65 16.09 15.19
N PHE A 185 -6.75 15.59 16.05
CA PHE A 185 -7.11 15.06 17.37
C PHE A 185 -7.21 16.12 18.47
N GLN A 186 -6.67 17.32 18.24
CA GLN A 186 -6.67 18.41 19.22
C GLN A 186 -8.08 18.84 19.64
N PRO A 187 -9.02 19.15 18.72
CA PRO A 187 -10.37 19.59 19.10
C PRO A 187 -11.29 18.46 19.59
N LEU A 188 -10.89 17.19 19.41
CA LEU A 188 -11.74 16.04 19.74
C LEU A 188 -11.66 15.71 21.23
N ASN A 189 -12.81 15.45 21.85
CA ASN A 189 -12.86 14.82 23.18
C ASN A 189 -12.51 13.32 23.08
N TRP A 190 -12.28 12.67 24.22
CA TRP A 190 -11.89 11.25 24.25
C TRP A 190 -12.84 10.31 23.50
N PRO A 191 -14.18 10.37 23.68
CA PRO A 191 -15.10 9.56 22.88
C PRO A 191 -14.95 9.75 21.37
N MET A 192 -14.82 11.00 20.90
CA MET A 192 -14.63 11.29 19.48
C MET A 192 -13.28 10.76 18.95
N ARG A 193 -12.21 10.83 19.75
CA ARG A 193 -10.90 10.26 19.39
C ARG A 193 -10.97 8.74 19.23
N PHE A 194 -11.63 8.03 20.15
CA PHE A 194 -11.83 6.60 20.03
C PHE A 194 -12.67 6.24 18.82
N LEU A 195 -13.76 6.98 18.56
CA LEU A 195 -14.58 6.78 17.37
C LEU A 195 -13.76 6.98 16.09
N PHE A 196 -12.95 8.04 16.01
CA PHE A 196 -12.08 8.31 14.86
C PHE A 196 -11.10 7.15 14.61
N ILE A 197 -10.47 6.63 15.66
CA ILE A 197 -9.54 5.50 15.57
C ILE A 197 -10.28 4.22 15.13
N ILE A 198 -11.44 3.91 15.71
CA ILE A 198 -12.22 2.73 15.36
C ILE A 198 -12.65 2.78 13.89
N LEU A 199 -13.17 3.92 13.44
CA LEU A 199 -13.57 4.12 12.04
C LEU A 199 -12.37 3.99 11.09
N SER A 200 -11.22 4.51 11.49
CA SER A 200 -9.97 4.41 10.73
C SER A 200 -9.50 2.97 10.54
N VAL A 201 -9.38 2.21 11.63
CA VAL A 201 -8.96 0.81 11.59
C VAL A 201 -9.99 -0.06 10.86
N SER A 202 -11.28 0.20 11.07
CA SER A 202 -12.37 -0.50 10.37
C SER A 202 -12.35 -0.20 8.88
N GLY A 203 -12.15 1.06 8.49
CA GLY A 203 -12.02 1.47 7.09
C GLY A 203 -10.84 0.80 6.40
N ALA A 204 -9.66 0.78 7.03
CA ALA A 204 -8.50 0.05 6.53
C ALA A 204 -8.76 -1.46 6.38
N THR A 205 -9.46 -2.06 7.34
CA THR A 205 -9.84 -3.48 7.29
C THR A 205 -10.87 -3.75 6.18
N GLY A 206 -11.82 -2.83 5.95
CA GLY A 206 -12.76 -2.90 4.83
C GLY A 206 -12.05 -2.88 3.48
N LEU A 207 -10.99 -2.07 3.35
CA LEU A 207 -10.16 -2.00 2.15
C LEU A 207 -9.40 -3.32 1.87
N TYR A 208 -9.05 -4.09 2.91
CA TYR A 208 -8.48 -5.44 2.73
C TYR A 208 -9.47 -6.34 2.00
N ILE A 209 -10.73 -6.37 2.46
CA ILE A 209 -11.80 -7.19 1.88
C ILE A 209 -12.08 -6.75 0.45
N LEU A 210 -12.09 -5.43 0.20
CA LEU A 210 -12.25 -4.88 -1.14
C LEU A 210 -11.12 -5.36 -2.06
N GLY A 211 -9.86 -5.29 -1.61
CA GLY A 211 -8.70 -5.77 -2.36
C GLY A 211 -8.77 -7.27 -2.68
N GLU A 212 -9.22 -8.10 -1.72
CA GLU A 212 -9.46 -9.53 -1.93
C GLU A 212 -10.52 -9.77 -3.01
N LYS A 213 -11.65 -9.06 -2.95
CA LYS A 213 -12.74 -9.17 -3.93
C LYS A 213 -12.29 -8.78 -5.33
N ILE A 214 -11.61 -7.63 -5.47
CA ILE A 214 -11.11 -7.17 -6.77
C ILE A 214 -10.08 -8.16 -7.33
N ASN A 215 -9.16 -8.69 -6.50
CA ASN A 215 -8.21 -9.71 -6.91
C ASN A 215 -8.90 -10.93 -7.55
N ASN A 216 -9.94 -11.42 -6.88
CA ASN A 216 -10.68 -12.60 -7.32
C ASN A 216 -11.40 -12.34 -8.65
N LEU A 217 -11.95 -11.14 -8.84
CA LEU A 217 -12.58 -10.73 -10.11
C LEU A 217 -11.54 -10.67 -11.24
N VAL A 218 -10.43 -9.97 -11.04
CA VAL A 218 -9.34 -9.85 -12.03
C VAL A 218 -8.80 -11.23 -12.41
N CYS A 219 -8.61 -12.12 -11.44
CA CYS A 219 -8.14 -13.49 -11.70
C CYS A 219 -9.15 -14.32 -12.51
N LYS A 220 -10.46 -14.19 -12.23
CA LYS A 220 -11.53 -14.90 -12.97
C LYS A 220 -11.61 -14.43 -14.41
N THR A 221 -11.67 -13.12 -14.64
CA THR A 221 -11.77 -12.53 -15.99
C THR A 221 -10.61 -12.98 -16.86
N ARG A 222 -9.38 -12.93 -16.34
CA ARG A 222 -8.22 -13.36 -17.13
C ARG A 222 -8.26 -14.86 -17.44
N LYS A 223 -8.72 -15.71 -16.51
CA LYS A 223 -8.89 -17.15 -16.76
C LYS A 223 -9.83 -17.40 -17.95
N GLN A 224 -10.94 -16.67 -18.03
CA GLN A 224 -11.90 -16.75 -19.14
C GLN A 224 -11.28 -16.28 -20.47
N SER A 225 -10.51 -15.19 -20.47
CA SER A 225 -9.83 -14.70 -21.68
C SER A 225 -8.82 -15.71 -22.21
N TYR A 226 -8.05 -16.37 -21.33
CA TYR A 226 -7.14 -17.44 -21.73
C TYR A 226 -7.89 -18.60 -22.38
N THR A 227 -8.97 -19.11 -21.77
CA THR A 227 -9.74 -20.24 -22.33
C THR A 227 -10.37 -19.92 -23.68
N ASN A 228 -10.90 -18.72 -23.86
CA ASN A 228 -11.53 -18.30 -25.12
C ASN A 228 -10.49 -18.06 -26.23
N GLY A 229 -9.27 -17.64 -25.87
CA GLY A 229 -8.16 -17.49 -26.80
C GLY A 229 -7.62 -18.83 -27.31
N THR A 230 -7.53 -19.85 -26.46
CA THR A 230 -7.14 -21.21 -26.89
C THR A 230 -8.24 -21.92 -27.68
N SER A 231 -9.52 -21.69 -27.39
CA SER A 231 -10.62 -22.31 -28.16
C SER A 231 -10.70 -21.78 -29.60
N ASN A 232 -10.39 -20.50 -29.82
CA ASN A 232 -10.42 -19.88 -31.16
C ASN A 232 -9.17 -20.19 -32.02
N GLY A 233 -8.17 -20.89 -31.47
CA GLY A 233 -6.95 -21.29 -32.17
C GLY A 233 -7.00 -22.66 -32.85
N THR A 234 -8.13 -23.39 -32.79
CA THR A 234 -8.19 -24.81 -33.21
C THR A 234 -9.27 -25.12 -34.25
N THR A 235 -9.65 -24.16 -35.10
CA THR A 235 -10.52 -24.44 -36.27
C THR A 235 -10.01 -23.73 -37.51
N ASN A 236 -9.16 -24.41 -38.27
CA ASN A 236 -9.18 -24.45 -39.74
C ASN A 236 -8.07 -25.36 -40.27
N GLY A 237 -8.42 -26.58 -40.68
CA GLY A 237 -7.46 -27.47 -41.31
C GLY A 237 -7.90 -28.92 -41.48
N THR A 238 -9.04 -29.18 -42.12
CA THR A 238 -9.20 -30.44 -42.87
C THR A 238 -9.99 -30.20 -44.15
N ALA A 239 -9.25 -30.34 -45.24
CA ALA A 239 -9.66 -30.12 -46.61
C ALA A 239 -10.67 -31.17 -47.11
N LYS A 240 -11.50 -30.72 -48.04
CA LYS A 240 -12.27 -31.53 -49.00
C LYS A 240 -11.42 -32.67 -49.57
N ALA A 241 -11.96 -33.87 -49.58
CA ALA A 241 -11.64 -34.89 -50.58
C ALA A 241 -12.93 -35.52 -51.10
N LYS A 242 -13.39 -35.01 -52.24
CA LYS A 242 -14.26 -35.75 -53.18
C LYS A 242 -13.48 -36.98 -53.64
N LYS A 243 -14.07 -38.17 -53.60
CA LYS A 243 -13.67 -39.26 -54.49
C LYS A 243 -14.91 -39.96 -55.04
N LYS A 244 -14.98 -39.95 -56.37
CA LYS A 244 -15.88 -40.71 -57.23
C LYS A 244 -15.74 -42.21 -56.96
N SER A 245 -16.86 -42.93 -56.93
CA SER A 245 -17.14 -44.08 -57.79
C SER A 245 -18.65 -44.26 -57.84
#